data_AF-A0AA95I0F5-F1
#
_entry.id   AF-A0AA95I0F5-F1
#
_cell.length_a   1.000
_cell.length_b   1.000
_cell.length_c   1.000
_cell.angle_alpha   90.00
_cell.angle_beta   90.00
_cell.angle_gamma   90.00
#
_symmetry.space_group_name_H-M   'P 1'
#
loop_
_entity.id
_entity.type
_entity.pdbx_description
1 polymer ?
#
loop_
_entity_poly.entity_id
_entity_poly.type
_entity_poly.pdbx_seq_one_letter_code
_entity_poly.pdbx_strand_id
1 'polypeptide(L)'
;MEFLLLFGLHFFIMGSLVMLFSGIITFLLPRMHFLITISLFGIVGLLYAVIFEVMDLAIFAVFYNMIFSLIAVGLVKLGFYFKKVADRQREKIA
;
A
#
# COMPACT_ATOMS: atom_id res chain seq x y z
N MET A 1 17.53 21.80 -9.36
CA MET A 1 17.64 20.32 -9.28
C MET A 1 17.36 19.80 -7.87
N GLU A 2 17.73 20.55 -6.82
CA GLU A 2 17.56 20.12 -5.43
C GLU A 2 16.10 19.90 -5.00
N PHE A 3 15.17 20.75 -5.44
CA PHE A 3 13.73 20.62 -5.13
C PHE A 3 13.11 19.30 -5.63
N LEU A 4 13.34 18.94 -6.89
CA LEU A 4 12.86 17.67 -7.46
C LEU A 4 13.43 16.45 -6.74
N LEU A 5 14.69 16.53 -6.33
CA LEU A 5 15.39 15.45 -5.63
C LEU A 5 14.82 15.26 -4.21
N LEU A 6 14.59 16.36 -3.49
CA LEU A 6 14.08 16.36 -2.13
C LEU A 6 12.60 15.95 -2.07
N PHE A 7 11.82 16.41 -3.04
CA PHE A 7 10.42 16.01 -3.23
C PHE A 7 10.30 14.53 -3.62
N GLY A 8 11.12 14.08 -4.58
CA GLY A 8 11.18 12.67 -4.97
C GLY A 8 11.57 11.76 -3.81
N LEU A 9 12.54 12.17 -2.99
CA LEU A 9 12.93 11.44 -1.78
C LEU A 9 11.78 11.35 -0.77
N HIS A 10 11.06 12.44 -0.52
CA HIS A 10 9.91 12.43 0.39
C HIS A 10 8.82 11.47 -0.10
N PHE A 11 8.46 11.53 -1.38
CA PHE A 11 7.47 10.62 -1.96
C PHE A 11 7.93 9.16 -1.92
N PHE A 12 9.22 8.91 -2.16
CA PHE A 12 9.79 7.57 -2.09
C PHE A 12 9.71 6.99 -0.67
N ILE A 13 10.09 7.77 0.35
CA ILE A 13 9.99 7.37 1.76
C ILE A 13 8.52 7.13 2.15
N MET A 14 7.65 8.08 1.81
CA MET A 14 6.21 7.98 2.09
C MET A 14 5.59 6.75 1.43
N GLY A 15 5.82 6.55 0.12
CA GLY A 15 5.30 5.42 -0.63
C GLY A 15 5.82 4.08 -0.09
N SER A 16 7.09 4.02 0.30
CA SER A 16 7.69 2.83 0.92
C SER A 16 7.04 2.51 2.27
N LEU A 17 6.78 3.52 3.11
CA LEU A 17 6.09 3.34 4.39
C LEU A 17 4.63 2.89 4.17
N VAL A 18 3.91 3.52 3.25
CA VAL A 18 2.54 3.12 2.89
C VAL A 18 2.50 1.68 2.41
N MET A 19 3.43 1.28 1.55
CA MET A 19 3.53 -0.09 1.05
C MET A 19 3.82 -1.08 2.20
N LEU A 20 4.77 -0.76 3.08
CA LEU A 20 5.13 -1.59 4.22
C LEU A 20 3.95 -1.75 5.19
N PHE A 21 3.34 -0.65 5.64
CA PHE A 21 2.26 -0.69 6.61
C PHE A 21 0.99 -1.31 6.04
N SER A 22 0.62 -1.00 4.79
CA SER A 22 -0.54 -1.63 4.16
C SER A 22 -0.35 -3.14 3.99
N GLY A 23 0.86 -3.59 3.65
CA GLY A 23 1.22 -5.00 3.61
C GLY A 23 1.11 -5.66 4.99
N ILE A 24 1.72 -5.06 6.01
CA ILE A 24 1.66 -5.56 7.40
C ILE A 24 0.22 -5.65 7.88
N ILE A 25 -0.58 -4.59 7.74
CA ILE A 25 -1.98 -4.56 8.16
C ILE A 25 -2.79 -5.66 7.46
N THR A 26 -2.61 -5.82 6.15
CA THR A 26 -3.29 -6.86 5.37
C THR A 26 -2.86 -8.26 5.81
N PHE A 27 -1.59 -8.44 6.18
CA PHE A 27 -1.06 -9.71 6.65
C PHE A 27 -1.60 -10.09 8.03
N LEU A 28 -1.66 -9.13 8.98
CA LEU A 28 -2.22 -9.36 10.31
C LEU A 28 -3.74 -9.52 10.29
N LEU A 29 -4.43 -8.78 9.41
CA LEU A 29 -5.90 -8.75 9.30
C LEU A 29 -6.34 -9.24 7.91
N PRO A 30 -6.14 -10.52 7.57
CA PRO A 30 -6.43 -11.04 6.23
C PRO A 30 -7.92 -11.05 5.88
N ARG A 31 -8.81 -10.92 6.88
CA ARG A 31 -10.26 -10.79 6.69
C ARG A 31 -10.72 -9.37 6.36
N MET A 32 -9.85 -8.38 6.50
CA MET A 32 -10.21 -6.98 6.21
C MET A 32 -10.37 -6.78 4.70
N HIS A 33 -11.40 -6.02 4.32
CA HIS A 33 -11.64 -5.74 2.91
C HIS A 33 -10.54 -4.83 2.35
N PHE A 34 -9.97 -5.19 1.20
CA PHE A 34 -8.82 -4.48 0.62
C PHE A 34 -9.10 -2.99 0.36
N LEU A 35 -10.34 -2.66 -0.01
CA LEU A 35 -10.78 -1.27 -0.20
C LEU A 35 -10.61 -0.43 1.06
N ILE A 36 -10.81 -0.99 2.25
CA ILE A 36 -10.66 -0.26 3.52
C ILE A 36 -9.20 0.15 3.70
N THR A 37 -8.26 -0.77 3.46
CA THR A 37 -6.82 -0.49 3.53
C THR A 37 -6.45 0.61 2.54
N ILE A 38 -6.89 0.48 1.28
CA ILE A 38 -6.56 1.45 0.22
C ILE A 38 -7.12 2.83 0.53
N SER A 39 -8.37 2.92 0.97
CA SER A 39 -8.98 4.20 1.34
C SER A 39 -8.28 4.84 2.53
N LEU A 40 -7.89 4.05 3.55
CA LEU A 40 -7.15 4.55 4.72
C LEU A 40 -5.82 5.19 4.31
N PHE A 41 -5.05 4.52 3.46
CA PHE A 41 -3.76 5.05 2.99
C PHE A 41 -3.92 6.17 1.94
N GLY A 42 -5.02 6.22 1.21
CA GLY A 42 -5.38 7.38 0.38
C GLY A 42 -5.56 8.65 1.22
N ILE A 43 -6.22 8.55 2.37
CA ILE A 43 -6.39 9.68 3.32
C ILE A 43 -5.03 10.16 3.85
N VAL A 44 -4.07 9.25 4.08
CA VAL A 44 -2.70 9.62 4.47
C VAL A 44 -2.04 10.48 3.38
N GLY A 45 -2.29 10.18 2.10
CA GLY A 45 -1.88 11.01 0.97
C GLY A 45 -2.45 12.43 1.01
N LEU A 46 -3.72 12.56 1.40
CA LEU A 46 -4.38 13.86 1.53
C LEU A 46 -3.84 14.64 2.75
N LEU A 47 -3.68 13.98 3.90
CA LEU A 47 -3.10 14.58 5.10
C LEU A 47 -1.68 15.11 4.84
N TYR A 48 -0.87 14.36 4.09
CA TYR A 48 0.45 14.82 3.69
C TYR A 48 0.39 16.12 2.87
N ALA A 49 -0.49 16.19 1.87
CA ALA A 49 -0.63 17.39 1.05
C ALA A 49 -1.09 18.62 1.86
N VAL A 50 -1.91 18.42 2.89
CA VAL A 50 -2.34 19.48 3.80
C VAL A 50 -1.19 19.94 4.71
N ILE A 51 -0.43 19.02 5.29
CA ILE A 51 0.66 19.33 6.24
C ILE A 51 1.81 20.08 5.57
N PHE A 52 2.15 19.70 4.33
CA PHE A 52 3.24 20.33 3.58
C PHE A 52 2.77 21.49 2.68
N GLU A 53 1.50 21.91 2.81
CA GLU A 53 0.89 23.00 2.03
C GLU A 53 0.99 22.82 0.51
N VAL A 54 1.03 21.56 0.03
CA VAL A 54 1.17 21.21 -1.38
C VAL A 54 -0.17 20.73 -1.96
N MET A 55 -1.21 21.55 -1.80
CA MET A 55 -2.58 21.19 -2.22
C MET A 55 -2.72 20.88 -3.71
N ASP A 56 -1.95 21.54 -4.58
CA ASP A 56 -1.95 21.29 -6.03
C ASP A 56 -1.57 19.84 -6.37
N LEU A 57 -0.81 19.18 -5.49
CA LEU A 57 -0.33 17.81 -5.62
C LEU A 57 -1.15 16.82 -4.79
N ALA A 58 -2.22 17.27 -4.11
CA ALA A 58 -3.01 16.43 -3.22
C ALA A 58 -3.64 15.23 -3.93
N ILE A 59 -4.23 15.45 -5.11
CA ILE A 59 -4.83 14.37 -5.91
C ILE A 59 -3.76 13.35 -6.29
N PHE A 60 -2.60 13.82 -6.74
CA PHE A 60 -1.48 12.94 -7.08
C PHE A 60 -1.02 12.13 -5.86
N ALA A 61 -0.86 12.76 -4.69
CA ALA A 61 -0.45 12.08 -3.46
C ALA A 61 -1.46 11.03 -3.00
N VAL A 62 -2.75 11.29 -3.12
CA VAL A 62 -3.81 10.32 -2.81
C VAL A 62 -3.70 9.10 -3.72
N PHE A 63 -3.69 9.30 -5.04
CA PHE A 63 -3.61 8.20 -6.00
C PHE A 63 -2.30 7.41 -5.89
N TYR A 64 -1.18 8.10 -5.71
CA TYR A 64 0.12 7.48 -5.49
C TYR A 64 0.06 6.51 -4.30
N ASN A 65 -0.44 6.95 -3.15
CA ASN A 65 -0.56 6.09 -1.97
C ASN A 65 -1.58 4.95 -2.16
N MET A 66 -2.70 5.21 -2.85
CA MET A 66 -3.68 4.16 -3.15
C MET A 66 -3.07 3.06 -4.03
N ILE A 67 -2.28 3.40 -5.03
CA ILE A 67 -1.60 2.44 -5.91
C ILE A 67 -0.59 1.60 -5.13
N PHE A 68 0.27 2.22 -4.33
CA PHE A 68 1.25 1.50 -3.51
C PHE A 68 0.57 0.59 -2.48
N SER A 69 -0.51 1.07 -1.85
CA SER A 69 -1.31 0.25 -0.94
C SER A 69 -1.97 -0.93 -1.67
N LEU A 70 -2.50 -0.72 -2.88
CA LEU A 70 -3.08 -1.80 -3.69
C LEU A 70 -2.04 -2.86 -4.04
N ILE A 71 -0.83 -2.45 -4.44
CA ILE A 71 0.28 -3.37 -4.75
C ILE A 71 0.63 -4.21 -3.52
N ALA A 72 0.83 -3.58 -2.35
CA ALA A 72 1.15 -4.28 -1.12
C ALA A 72 0.07 -5.29 -0.70
N VAL A 73 -1.20 -4.85 -0.71
CA VAL A 73 -2.35 -5.71 -0.39
C VAL A 73 -2.45 -6.88 -1.38
N GLY A 74 -2.23 -6.60 -2.67
CA GLY A 74 -2.22 -7.60 -3.74
C GLY A 74 -1.15 -8.67 -3.51
N LEU A 75 0.08 -8.27 -3.21
CA LEU A 75 1.19 -9.19 -2.93
C LEU A 75 0.89 -10.10 -1.72
N VAL A 76 0.35 -9.54 -0.64
CA VAL A 76 -0.01 -10.33 0.56
C VAL A 76 -1.11 -11.36 0.22
N LYS A 77 -2.15 -10.94 -0.50
CA LYS A 77 -3.24 -11.85 -0.91
C LYS A 77 -2.75 -12.94 -1.88
N LEU A 78 -1.83 -12.63 -2.79
CA LEU A 78 -1.18 -13.61 -3.64
C LEU A 78 -0.39 -14.62 -2.83
N GLY A 79 0.35 -14.18 -1.80
CA GLY A 79 1.04 -15.07 -0.87
C GLY A 79 0.09 -16.06 -0.17
N PHE A 80 -1.04 -15.57 0.35
CA PHE A 80 -2.07 -16.45 0.95
C PHE A 80 -2.71 -17.39 -0.08
N TYR A 81 -2.90 -16.94 -1.31
CA TYR A 81 -3.43 -17.77 -2.39
C TYR A 81 -2.49 -18.93 -2.71
N PHE A 82 -1.19 -18.66 -2.90
CA PHE A 82 -0.20 -19.69 -3.17
C PHE A 82 -0.08 -20.70 -2.04
N LYS A 83 -0.12 -20.24 -0.78
CA LYS A 83 -0.18 -21.12 0.39
C LYS A 83 -1.37 -22.08 0.31
N LYS A 84 -2.58 -21.55 0.06
CA LYS A 84 -3.81 -22.36 -0.08
C LYS A 84 -3.77 -23.33 -1.26
N VAL A 85 -3.06 -23.00 -2.34
CA VAL A 85 -2.86 -23.90 -3.48
C VAL A 85 -1.89 -25.01 -3.10
N ALA A 86 -0.77 -24.70 -2.45
CA ALA A 86 0.22 -25.68 -2.00
C ALA A 86 -0.40 -26.68 -1.00
N ASP A 87 -1.17 -26.20 -0.03
CA ASP A 87 -1.83 -27.05 0.97
C ASP A 87 -2.80 -28.04 0.30
N ARG A 88 -3.59 -27.59 -0.69
CA ARG A 88 -4.51 -28.46 -1.45
C ARG A 88 -3.81 -29.50 -2.31
N GLN A 89 -2.63 -29.19 -2.85
CA GLN A 89 -1.85 -30.18 -3.61
C GLN A 89 -1.26 -31.24 -2.68
N ARG A 90 -0.82 -30.83 -1.47
CA ARG A 90 -0.33 -31.76 -0.46
C ARG A 90 -1.38 -32.76 -0.01
N GLU A 91 -2.62 -32.32 0.21
CA GLU A 91 -3.75 -33.20 0.57
C GLU A 91 -4.13 -34.20 -0.53
N LYS A 92 -3.83 -33.92 -1.80
CA LYS A 92 -4.13 -34.85 -2.92
C LYS A 92 -3.10 -35.96 -3.09
N ILE A 93 -1.91 -35.79 -2.52
CA ILE A 93 -0.79 -36.72 -2.64
C ILE A 93 -0.68 -37.62 -1.39
N ALA A 94 -1.25 -37.19 -0.26
CA ALA A 94 -1.35 -37.96 0.99
C ALA A 94 -2.57 -38.89 0.99
#